data_AF-A0A4R1YUS7-F1
#
_entry.id   AF-A0A4R1YUS7-F1
#
_cell.length_a   1.000
_cell.length_b   1.000
_cell.length_c   1.000
_cell.angle_alpha   90.00
_cell.angle_beta   90.00
_cell.angle_gamma   90.00
#
_symmetry.space_group_name_H-M   'P 1'
#
loop_
_entity.id
_entity.type
_entity.pdbx_description
1 polymer ?
#
loop_
_entity_poly.entity_id
_entity_poly.type
_entity_poly.pdbx_seq_one_letter_code
_entity_poly.pdbx_strand_id
1 'polypeptide(L)'
;MKRAFFGRNGWGRGGRGTGGGQADGCRACADGCSLDALAPGTTCRIRRLMGCGPVRQRLLDLGIRPEREVTVLRAAPLLDPIELRVGDSFIVIRRREAAQIEVEDV
;
A
#
# COMPACT_ATOMS: atom_id res chain seq x y z
N MET A 1 21.46 45.47 -17.42
CA MET A 1 21.46 44.68 -18.67
C MET A 1 21.31 43.19 -18.34
N LYS A 2 20.24 42.56 -18.86
CA LYS A 2 20.07 41.13 -19.20
C LYS A 2 19.99 40.16 -17.99
N ARG A 3 18.80 39.66 -17.60
CA ARG A 3 18.08 38.50 -18.20
C ARG A 3 19.02 37.29 -18.32
N ALA A 4 18.72 36.06 -17.92
CA ALA A 4 17.45 35.40 -17.68
C ALA A 4 17.80 33.91 -17.38
N PHE A 5 16.90 33.25 -16.67
CA PHE A 5 16.49 31.85 -16.93
C PHE A 5 17.53 30.76 -16.62
N PHE A 6 17.47 30.32 -15.36
CA PHE A 6 17.99 29.03 -14.91
C PHE A 6 17.44 27.91 -15.80
N GLY A 7 18.37 27.16 -16.37
CA GLY A 7 18.15 26.26 -17.49
C GLY A 7 17.30 25.05 -17.15
N ARG A 8 16.43 24.76 -18.12
CA ARG A 8 15.77 23.48 -18.38
C ARG A 8 16.69 22.28 -18.11
N ASN A 9 16.38 21.49 -17.10
CA ASN A 9 16.59 20.05 -17.11
C ASN A 9 15.20 19.41 -17.23
N GLY A 10 14.77 19.04 -18.43
CA GLY A 10 15.23 17.80 -19.02
C GLY A 10 14.46 16.65 -18.39
N TRP A 11 13.15 16.57 -18.69
CA TRP A 11 12.28 15.48 -18.26
C TRP A 11 12.66 14.24 -19.08
N GLY A 12 13.69 13.55 -18.58
CA GLY A 12 14.21 12.31 -19.12
C GLY A 12 13.21 11.19 -18.92
N ARG A 13 12.73 10.67 -20.04
CA ARG A 13 11.84 9.53 -20.19
C ARG A 13 12.28 8.33 -19.33
N GLY A 14 11.55 8.06 -18.25
CA GLY A 14 11.27 6.70 -17.78
C GLY A 14 9.80 6.45 -18.14
N GLY A 15 9.45 5.50 -19.00
CA GLY A 15 9.69 4.08 -18.78
C GLY A 15 8.30 3.45 -18.76
N ARG A 16 8.03 2.65 -19.78
CA ARG A 16 6.76 1.95 -20.03
C ARG A 16 6.38 1.03 -18.86
N GLY A 17 5.09 0.89 -18.62
CA GLY A 17 4.47 -0.12 -17.77
C GLY A 17 2.99 0.19 -17.62
N THR A 18 2.20 -0.05 -18.68
CA THR A 18 1.26 -1.18 -18.79
C THR A 18 0.16 -1.14 -17.73
N GLY A 19 -1.08 -0.97 -18.20
CA GLY A 19 -2.26 -1.04 -17.36
C GLY A 19 -2.37 -2.38 -16.64
N GLY A 20 -3.10 -2.34 -15.53
CA GLY A 20 -3.59 -3.50 -14.83
C GLY A 20 -4.94 -3.13 -14.23
N GLY A 21 -6.00 -3.29 -15.02
CA GLY A 21 -7.29 -3.61 -14.43
C GLY A 21 -7.24 -5.07 -14.02
N GLN A 22 -7.41 -5.36 -12.72
CA GLN A 22 -7.72 -6.68 -12.15
C GLN A 22 -7.91 -6.46 -10.63
N ALA A 23 -8.77 -7.16 -9.88
CA ALA A 23 -9.59 -8.32 -10.21
C ALA A 23 -10.80 -8.42 -9.26
N ASP A 24 -11.99 -8.62 -9.83
CA ASP A 24 -12.93 -9.56 -9.25
C ASP A 24 -12.22 -10.93 -9.16
N GLY A 25 -11.82 -11.33 -7.95
CA GLY A 25 -11.34 -12.68 -7.62
C GLY A 25 -9.90 -13.01 -8.02
N CYS A 26 -8.91 -12.68 -7.19
CA CYS A 26 -7.61 -13.35 -7.27
C CYS A 26 -7.61 -14.58 -6.36
N ARG A 27 -7.68 -15.76 -6.98
CA ARG A 27 -7.56 -17.08 -6.34
C ARG A 27 -6.09 -17.55 -6.31
N ALA A 28 -5.12 -16.64 -6.46
CA ALA A 28 -3.74 -16.97 -6.87
C ALA A 28 -2.64 -15.98 -6.40
N CYS A 29 -2.63 -15.59 -5.13
CA CYS A 29 -1.55 -14.77 -4.58
C CYS A 29 -0.46 -15.64 -3.91
N ALA A 30 0.37 -16.31 -4.73
CA ALA A 30 1.45 -17.19 -4.26
C ALA A 30 2.74 -16.39 -3.93
N ASP A 31 2.80 -15.80 -2.74
CA ASP A 31 4.01 -15.16 -2.16
C ASP A 31 4.29 -13.70 -2.59
N GLY A 32 3.61 -12.75 -1.93
CA GLY A 32 4.03 -11.33 -1.88
C GLY A 32 3.05 -10.36 -2.52
N CYS A 33 1.88 -10.17 -1.92
CA CYS A 33 0.92 -9.15 -2.36
C CYS A 33 1.03 -7.87 -1.55
N SER A 34 0.67 -6.76 -2.18
CA SER A 34 0.53 -5.46 -1.51
C SER A 34 -0.86 -5.35 -0.89
N LEU A 35 -0.94 -4.72 0.29
CA LEU A 35 -2.18 -4.63 1.04
C LEU A 35 -3.30 -3.84 0.32
N ASP A 36 -2.93 -2.96 -0.64
CA ASP A 36 -3.89 -2.16 -1.41
C ASP A 36 -4.68 -2.96 -2.46
N ALA A 37 -4.16 -4.10 -2.90
CA ALA A 37 -4.76 -4.93 -3.94
C ALA A 37 -5.62 -6.08 -3.38
N LEU A 38 -5.73 -6.20 -2.06
CA LEU A 38 -6.50 -7.25 -1.41
C LEU A 38 -8.00 -6.99 -1.46
N ALA A 39 -8.75 -8.09 -1.64
CA ALA A 39 -10.20 -8.06 -1.53
C ALA A 39 -10.62 -7.80 -0.07
N PRO A 40 -11.70 -7.03 0.14
CA PRO A 40 -12.29 -6.89 1.46
C PRO A 40 -12.83 -8.24 1.95
N GLY A 41 -12.58 -8.56 3.21
CA GLY A 41 -12.92 -9.83 3.84
C GLY A 41 -11.75 -10.82 3.94
N THR A 42 -10.63 -10.56 3.28
CA THR A 42 -9.46 -11.45 3.33
C THR A 42 -8.63 -11.18 4.59
N THR A 43 -8.15 -12.27 5.20
CA THR A 43 -7.19 -12.21 6.31
C THR A 43 -5.81 -12.58 5.79
N CYS A 44 -4.83 -11.74 6.08
CA CYS A 44 -3.46 -11.88 5.60
C CYS A 44 -2.49 -11.59 6.74
N ARG A 45 -1.24 -12.04 6.61
CA ARG A 45 -0.16 -11.77 7.56
C ARG A 45 0.79 -10.74 6.98
N ILE A 46 1.20 -9.76 7.78
CA ILE A 46 2.18 -8.77 7.37
C ILE A 46 3.56 -9.43 7.28
N ARG A 47 4.18 -9.41 6.10
CA ARG A 47 5.54 -9.91 5.88
C ARG A 47 6.56 -8.82 6.13
N ARG A 48 6.39 -7.66 5.50
CA ARG A 48 7.35 -6.56 5.59
C ARG A 48 6.71 -5.20 5.37
N LEU A 49 7.30 -4.18 5.99
CA LEU A 49 6.98 -2.77 5.76
C LEU A 49 8.07 -2.16 4.86
N MET A 50 7.72 -1.77 3.64
CA MET A 50 8.62 -1.06 2.71
C MET A 50 8.65 0.45 2.92
N GLY A 51 7.80 1.00 3.79
CA GLY A 51 7.76 2.44 4.09
C GLY A 51 9.07 2.96 4.68
N CYS A 52 9.48 4.16 4.26
CA CYS A 52 10.68 4.83 4.74
C CYS A 52 10.37 5.93 5.79
N GLY A 53 11.27 6.08 6.77
CA GLY A 53 11.25 7.16 7.78
C GLY A 53 9.95 7.25 8.59
N PRO A 54 9.25 8.41 8.58
CA PRO A 54 8.12 8.70 9.47
C PRO A 54 6.90 7.82 9.19
N VAL A 55 6.72 7.34 7.96
CA VAL A 55 5.58 6.48 7.59
C VAL A 55 5.66 5.15 8.33
N ARG A 56 6.86 4.53 8.35
CA ARG A 56 7.08 3.27 9.07
C ARG A 56 6.84 3.42 10.56
N GLN A 57 7.31 4.51 11.15
CA GLN A 57 7.12 4.77 12.58
C GLN A 57 5.63 4.91 12.92
N ARG A 58 4.89 5.70 12.12
CA ARG A 58 3.43 5.84 12.27
C ARG A 58 2.71 4.50 12.16
N LEU A 59 3.08 3.64 11.20
CA LEU A 59 2.49 2.29 11.07
C LEU A 59 2.74 1.43 12.32
N LEU A 60 3.97 1.49 12.86
CA LEU A 60 4.32 0.79 14.10
C LEU A 60 3.55 1.32 15.32
N ASP A 61 3.35 2.64 15.40
CA ASP A 61 2.57 3.30 16.46
C ASP A 61 1.10 2.91 16.41
N LEU A 62 0.57 2.69 15.20
CA LEU A 62 -0.79 2.17 14.99
C LEU A 62 -0.90 0.67 15.36
N GLY A 63 0.21 -0.04 15.57
CA GLY A 63 0.20 -1.47 15.88
C GLY A 63 0.31 -2.37 14.64
N ILE A 64 0.58 -1.80 13.46
CA ILE A 64 0.89 -2.55 12.24
C ILE A 64 2.34 -3.00 12.33
N ARG A 65 2.54 -4.27 12.70
CA ARG A 65 3.85 -4.88 12.90
C ARG A 65 4.03 -6.07 11.95
N PRO A 66 5.27 -6.36 11.51
CA PRO A 66 5.54 -7.60 10.79
C PRO A 66 5.10 -8.80 11.63
N GLU A 67 4.74 -9.88 10.94
CA GLU A 67 4.23 -11.13 11.47
C GLU A 67 2.84 -11.06 12.12
N ARG A 68 2.22 -9.88 12.18
CA ARG A 68 0.86 -9.71 12.69
C ARG A 68 -0.16 -10.08 11.62
N GLU A 69 -1.22 -10.76 12.04
CA GLU A 69 -2.40 -11.01 11.21
C GLU A 69 -3.28 -9.76 11.15
N VAL A 70 -3.76 -9.47 9.94
CA VAL A 70 -4.63 -8.35 9.64
C VAL A 70 -5.77 -8.81 8.74
N THR A 71 -6.97 -8.33 9.01
CA THR A 71 -8.14 -8.61 8.17
C THR A 71 -8.55 -7.33 7.46
N VAL A 72 -8.63 -7.37 6.13
CA VAL A 72 -9.17 -6.25 5.37
C VAL A 72 -10.68 -6.25 5.55
N LEU A 73 -11.25 -5.16 6.06
CA LEU A 73 -12.69 -5.08 6.28
C LEU A 73 -13.39 -4.53 5.04
N ARG A 74 -12.93 -3.35 4.61
CA ARG A 74 -13.47 -2.65 3.45
C ARG A 74 -12.46 -1.65 2.92
N ALA A 75 -12.46 -1.49 1.61
CA ALA A 75 -11.86 -0.35 0.94
C ALA A 75 -12.95 0.65 0.60
N ALA A 76 -12.68 1.96 0.73
CA ALA A 76 -13.61 2.96 0.29
C ALA A 76 -13.90 2.83 -1.23
N PRO A 77 -15.13 3.10 -1.70
CA PRO A 77 -15.49 3.01 -3.12
C PRO A 77 -14.70 3.97 -4.01
N LEU A 78 -14.12 5.02 -3.44
CA LEU A 78 -13.21 5.96 -4.10
C LEU A 78 -11.72 5.61 -3.90
N LEU A 79 -11.42 4.38 -3.47
CA LEU A 79 -10.07 3.81 -3.35
C LEU A 79 -9.18 4.40 -2.24
N ASP A 80 -9.66 5.32 -1.39
CA ASP A 80 -8.97 5.80 -0.20
C ASP A 80 -10.00 6.31 0.83
N PRO A 81 -9.88 5.99 2.13
CA PRO A 81 -8.91 5.12 2.80
C PRO A 81 -9.34 3.63 2.88
N ILE A 82 -8.45 2.76 3.40
CA ILE A 82 -8.71 1.32 3.61
C ILE A 82 -8.86 1.05 5.11
N GLU A 83 -9.88 0.28 5.47
CA GLU A 83 -10.14 -0.15 6.84
C GLU A 83 -9.66 -1.58 7.09
N LEU A 84 -8.88 -1.73 8.15
CA LEU A 84 -8.20 -2.95 8.54
C LEU A 84 -8.51 -3.27 9.99
N ARG A 85 -8.63 -4.55 10.28
CA ARG A 85 -8.69 -5.06 11.64
C ARG A 85 -7.35 -5.71 11.97
N VAL A 86 -6.70 -5.26 13.03
CA VAL A 86 -5.44 -5.79 13.54
C VAL A 86 -5.70 -6.36 14.93
N GLY A 87 -5.87 -7.67 15.02
CA GLY A 87 -6.38 -8.31 16.25
C GLY A 87 -7.76 -7.77 16.63
N ASP A 88 -7.86 -7.08 17.76
CA ASP A 88 -9.10 -6.49 18.27
C ASP A 88 -9.24 -4.98 18.00
N SER A 89 -8.26 -4.38 17.31
CA SER A 89 -8.26 -2.96 16.98
C SER A 89 -8.63 -2.72 15.52
N PHE A 90 -9.40 -1.66 15.28
CA PHE A 90 -9.79 -1.20 13.95
C PHE A 90 -8.95 0.00 13.57
N ILE A 91 -8.25 -0.07 12.44
CA ILE A 91 -7.32 0.95 11.99
C ILE A 91 -7.66 1.33 10.56
N VAL A 92 -7.63 2.63 10.30
CA VAL A 92 -7.85 3.19 8.97
C VAL A 92 -6.54 3.78 8.49
N ILE A 93 -6.01 3.26 7.38
CA ILE A 93 -4.79 3.76 6.77
C ILE A 93 -5.06 4.24 5.35
N ARG A 94 -4.24 5.17 4.86
CA ARG A 94 -4.35 5.59 3.47
C ARG A 94 -3.86 4.49 2.54
N ARG A 95 -4.41 4.41 1.34
CA ARG A 95 -3.98 3.45 0.31
C ARG A 95 -2.50 3.57 -0.02
N ARG A 96 -1.94 4.79 0.02
CA ARG A 96 -0.49 5.02 -0.16
C ARG A 96 0.37 4.34 0.90
N GLU A 97 -0.15 4.18 2.12
CA GLU A 97 0.55 3.51 3.23
C GLU A 97 0.38 1.99 3.08
N ALA A 98 -0.82 1.52 2.72
CA ALA A 98 -1.13 0.13 2.39
C ALA A 98 -0.27 -0.42 1.24
N ALA A 99 -0.03 0.38 0.19
CA ALA A 99 0.83 0.02 -0.94
C ALA A 99 2.32 -0.16 -0.56
N GLN A 100 2.72 0.24 0.64
CA GLN A 100 4.07 0.05 1.19
C GLN A 100 4.12 -1.13 2.18
N ILE A 101 3.04 -1.89 2.31
CA ILE A 101 2.93 -3.04 3.22
C ILE A 101 2.81 -4.30 2.38
N GLU A 102 3.78 -5.18 2.54
CA GLU A 102 3.84 -6.49 1.93
C GLU A 102 3.17 -7.50 2.86
N VAL A 103 2.21 -8.25 2.32
CA VAL A 103 1.41 -9.23 3.03
C VAL A 103 1.39 -10.56 2.30
N GLU A 104 1.10 -11.60 3.06
CA GLU A 104 1.03 -12.99 2.62
C GLU A 104 -0.32 -13.56 3.08
N ASP A 105 -1.03 -14.26 2.19
CA ASP A 105 -2.26 -14.95 2.55
C ASP A 105 -1.97 -16.10 3.53
N VAL A 106 -2.91 -16.34 4.47
CA VAL A 106 -2.80 -17.38 5.51
C VAL A 106 -3.81 -18.49 5.28
#